data_AF-A0A7W3ZX40-F1
#
_entry.id   AF-A0A7W3ZX40-F1
#
_cell.length_a   1.000
_cell.length_b   1.000
_cell.length_c   1.000
_cell.angle_alpha   90.00
_cell.angle_beta   90.00
_cell.angle_gamma   90.00
#
_symmetry.space_group_name_H-M   'P 1'
#
loop_
_entity.id
_entity.type
_entity.pdbx_description
1 polymer ?
#
loop_
_entity_poly.entity_id
_entity_poly.type
_entity_poly.pdbx_seq_one_letter_code
_entity_poly.pdbx_strand_id
1 'polypeptide(L)'
;MATGLPRWELSEQTEHKIRMVALLMTAVIITFEKFYGDSSTQYPAMYLAVFIWPAVYFTNQVQRKYFTYVMEYAQAIRLASVIMSLAFIGVWGVTTVNRITLEALPSAYLHSQ
;
A
#
# COMPACT_ATOMS: atom_id res chain seq x y z
N MET A 1 -25.14 16.81 16.63
CA MET A 1 -24.76 15.41 16.91
C MET A 1 -23.84 14.99 15.78
N ALA A 2 -22.53 15.01 16.00
CA ALA A 2 -21.59 14.47 15.02
C ALA A 2 -21.78 12.96 15.02
N THR A 3 -22.27 12.41 13.92
CA THR A 3 -22.34 10.98 13.66
C THR A 3 -20.90 10.47 13.61
N GLY A 4 -20.37 10.13 14.79
CA GLY A 4 -19.01 9.62 14.94
C GLY A 4 -18.88 8.34 14.13
N LEU A 5 -17.99 8.36 13.13
CA LEU A 5 -17.63 7.18 12.35
C LEU A 5 -17.32 6.02 13.31
N PRO A 6 -17.79 4.78 13.02
CA PRO A 6 -17.58 3.65 13.90
C PRO A 6 -16.08 3.48 14.17
N ARG A 7 -15.69 3.60 15.43
CA ARG A 7 -14.30 3.49 15.86
C ARG A 7 -13.85 2.05 15.72
N TRP A 8 -12.78 1.82 14.96
CA TRP A 8 -12.12 0.53 14.94
C TRP A 8 -11.25 0.38 16.17
N GLU A 9 -11.79 -0.25 17.23
CA GLU A 9 -11.02 -0.67 18.39
C GLU A 9 -10.27 -1.97 18.08
N LEU A 10 -9.27 -1.88 17.20
CA LEU A 10 -8.35 -2.98 16.97
C LEU A 10 -7.45 -3.17 18.20
N SER A 11 -7.31 -4.42 18.65
CA SER A 11 -6.36 -4.78 19.70
C SER A 11 -4.95 -4.37 19.30
N GLU A 12 -4.17 -3.88 20.27
CA GLU A 12 -2.82 -3.37 20.07
C GLU A 12 -1.88 -4.40 19.43
N GLN A 13 -2.02 -5.67 19.82
CA GLN A 13 -1.27 -6.77 19.20
C GLN A 13 -1.64 -6.96 17.72
N THR A 14 -2.91 -6.80 17.36
CA THR A 14 -3.40 -6.92 16.00
C THR A 14 -2.91 -5.75 15.14
N GLU A 15 -2.94 -4.52 15.66
CA GLU A 15 -2.39 -3.36 14.96
C GLU A 15 -0.88 -3.51 14.70
N HIS A 16 -0.13 -4.01 15.68
CA HIS A 16 1.31 -4.23 15.55
C HIS A 16 1.63 -5.29 14.50
N LYS A 17 0.88 -6.41 14.48
CA LYS A 17 1.02 -7.46 13.46
C LYS A 17 0.71 -6.93 12.06
N ILE A 18 -0.40 -6.20 11.88
CA ILE A 18 -0.78 -5.60 10.59
C ILE A 18 0.30 -4.64 10.11
N ARG A 19 0.85 -3.81 10.99
CA ARG A 19 1.99 -2.93 10.68
C ARG A 19 3.19 -3.71 10.19
N MET A 20 3.57 -4.77 10.90
CA MET A 20 4.72 -5.59 10.53
C MET A 20 4.52 -6.24 9.16
N VAL A 21 3.34 -6.83 8.93
CA VAL A 21 2.99 -7.46 7.64
C VAL A 21 2.99 -6.43 6.51
N ALA A 22 2.38 -5.26 6.69
CA ALA A 22 2.32 -4.22 5.68
C ALA A 22 3.72 -3.71 5.30
N LEU A 23 4.57 -3.42 6.30
CA LEU A 23 5.95 -2.97 6.07
C LEU A 23 6.79 -4.04 5.37
N LEU A 24 6.64 -5.32 5.77
CA LEU A 24 7.36 -6.42 5.16
C LEU A 24 6.93 -6.63 3.71
N MET A 25 5.63 -6.55 3.40
CA MET A 25 5.14 -6.59 2.01
C MET A 25 5.71 -5.44 1.17
N THR A 26 5.69 -4.21 1.68
CA THR A 26 6.26 -3.06 0.97
C THR A 26 7.76 -3.24 0.73
N ALA A 27 8.52 -3.74 1.72
CA ALA A 27 9.94 -4.01 1.57
C ALA A 27 10.24 -5.06 0.50
N VAL A 28 9.42 -6.12 0.42
CA VAL A 28 9.53 -7.15 -0.62
C VAL A 28 9.27 -6.56 -2.00
N ILE A 29 8.21 -5.75 -2.15
CA ILE A 29 7.86 -5.11 -3.43
C ILE A 29 8.97 -4.17 -3.90
N ILE A 30 9.49 -3.31 -3.03
CA ILE A 30 10.59 -2.40 -3.36
C ILE A 30 11.86 -3.18 -3.73
N THR A 31 12.14 -4.28 -3.02
CA THR A 31 13.30 -5.12 -3.32
C THR A 31 13.15 -5.79 -4.68
N PHE A 32 11.96 -6.31 -4.99
CA PHE A 32 11.65 -6.87 -6.31
C PHE A 32 11.84 -5.83 -7.42
N GLU A 33 11.29 -4.62 -7.25
CA GLU A 33 11.45 -3.51 -8.19
C GLU A 33 12.91 -3.06 -8.35
N LYS A 34 13.74 -3.19 -7.32
CA LYS A 34 15.16 -2.83 -7.44
C LYS A 34 15.92 -3.77 -8.38
N PHE A 35 15.59 -5.06 -8.37
CA PHE A 35 16.28 -6.07 -9.19
C PHE A 35 15.64 -6.26 -10.55
N TYR A 36 14.32 -6.14 -10.61
CA TYR A 36 13.56 -6.44 -11.81
C TYR A 36 12.82 -5.24 -12.36
N GLY A 37 12.66 -4.13 -11.64
CA GLY A 37 11.71 -3.06 -11.97
C GLY A 37 11.99 -2.32 -13.28
N ASP A 38 10.90 -1.92 -13.91
CA ASP A 38 10.86 -1.05 -15.08
C ASP A 38 10.09 0.24 -14.72
N SER A 39 10.22 1.30 -15.52
CA SER A 39 9.58 2.59 -15.27
C SER A 39 8.08 2.43 -14.99
N SER A 40 7.39 1.52 -15.69
CA SER A 40 5.97 1.22 -15.55
C SER A 40 5.56 0.56 -14.21
N THR A 41 6.47 -0.16 -13.57
CA THR A 41 6.26 -0.95 -12.33
C THR A 41 6.79 -0.23 -11.08
N GLN A 42 7.75 0.68 -11.28
CA GLN A 42 8.31 1.54 -10.23
C GLN A 42 7.35 2.62 -9.73
N TYR A 43 6.56 3.27 -10.60
CA TYR A 43 5.60 4.31 -10.16
C TYR A 43 4.55 3.76 -9.17
N PRO A 44 3.85 2.64 -9.44
CA PRO A 44 2.93 2.04 -8.47
C PRO A 44 3.61 1.67 -7.14
N ALA A 45 4.82 1.11 -7.18
CA ALA A 45 5.57 0.74 -5.98
C ALA A 45 5.97 1.96 -5.13
N MET A 46 6.32 3.08 -5.78
CA MET A 46 6.61 4.34 -5.11
C MET A 46 5.36 4.92 -4.41
N TYR A 47 4.21 4.92 -5.08
CA TYR A 47 2.96 5.37 -4.47
C TYR A 47 2.54 4.47 -3.31
N LEU A 48 2.71 3.15 -3.44
CA LEU A 48 2.49 2.20 -2.36
C LEU A 48 3.33 2.54 -1.12
N ALA A 49 4.63 2.84 -1.30
CA ALA A 49 5.52 3.22 -0.22
C ALA A 49 5.08 4.52 0.50
N VAL A 50 4.51 5.48 -0.23
CA VAL A 50 4.00 6.74 0.34
C VAL A 50 2.70 6.52 1.12
N PHE A 51 1.76 5.73 0.58
CA PHE A 51 0.45 5.52 1.21
C PHE A 51 0.47 4.49 2.35
N ILE A 52 1.45 3.58 2.40
CA ILE A 52 1.60 2.64 3.52
C ILE A 52 1.94 3.38 4.82
N TRP A 53 2.65 4.51 4.74
CA TRP A 53 3.10 5.28 5.90
C TRP A 53 1.94 5.77 6.78
N PRO A 54 0.99 6.56 6.27
CA PRO A 54 -0.17 6.97 7.06
C PRO A 54 -1.04 5.77 7.47
N ALA A 55 -1.15 4.72 6.65
CA ALA A 55 -1.89 3.51 7.03
C ALA A 55 -1.29 2.80 8.26
N VAL A 56 0.03 2.82 8.39
CA VAL A 56 0.80 2.17 9.47
C VAL A 56 0.98 3.07 10.69
N TYR A 57 1.17 4.38 10.49
CA TYR A 57 1.51 5.34 11.54
C TYR A 57 0.28 5.82 12.34
N PHE A 58 -0.88 5.92 11.70
CA PHE A 58 -2.14 6.30 12.34
C PHE A 58 -2.78 5.16 13.14
N THR A 59 -2.03 4.54 14.05
CA THR A 59 -2.57 3.60 15.05
C THR A 59 -3.35 4.28 16.16
N ASN A 60 -4.26 3.55 16.80
CA ASN A 60 -5.14 4.08 17.85
C ASN A 60 -4.37 4.72 19.01
N GLN A 61 -3.22 4.16 19.38
CA GLN A 61 -2.36 4.72 20.42
C GLN A 61 -1.75 6.07 20.03
N VAL A 62 -1.20 6.18 18.81
CA VAL A 62 -0.58 7.41 18.30
C VAL A 62 -1.63 8.49 18.13
N GLN A 63 -2.82 8.14 17.64
CA GLN A 63 -3.95 9.05 17.54
C GLN A 63 -4.43 9.53 18.91
N ARG A 64 -4.53 8.65 19.91
CA ARG A 64 -4.92 9.04 21.28
C ARG A 64 -3.89 9.95 21.95
N LYS A 65 -2.59 9.70 21.71
CA LYS A 65 -1.48 10.40 22.36
C LYS A 65 -1.21 11.79 21.78
N TYR A 66 -1.36 11.96 20.47
CA TYR A 66 -0.97 13.20 19.79
C TYR A 66 -2.13 13.95 19.11
N PHE A 67 -3.24 13.28 18.81
CA PHE A 67 -4.33 13.82 17.99
C PHE A 67 -5.70 13.68 18.66
N THR A 68 -5.77 13.87 19.99
CA THR A 68 -7.00 13.67 20.79
C THR A 68 -8.19 14.49 20.28
N TYR A 69 -7.95 15.69 19.74
CA TYR A 69 -9.00 16.56 19.16
C TYR A 69 -9.31 16.31 17.68
N VAL A 70 -8.47 15.54 16.98
CA VAL A 70 -8.53 15.34 15.51
C VAL A 70 -8.70 13.85 15.17
N MET A 71 -9.11 13.02 16.14
CA MET A 71 -9.17 11.56 15.98
C MET A 71 -10.11 11.12 14.85
N GLU A 72 -11.24 11.81 14.65
CA GLU A 72 -12.19 11.49 13.57
C GLU A 72 -11.56 11.66 12.17
N TYR A 73 -10.86 12.78 11.95
CA TYR A 73 -10.16 13.04 10.70
C TYR A 73 -8.97 12.09 10.52
N ALA A 74 -8.23 11.80 11.59
CA ALA A 74 -7.11 10.87 11.56
C ALA A 74 -7.55 9.44 11.17
N GLN A 75 -8.74 9.01 11.61
CA GLN A 75 -9.31 7.72 11.24
C GLN A 75 -9.73 7.70 9.76
N ALA A 76 -10.37 8.77 9.26
CA ALA A 76 -10.72 8.89 7.85
C ALA A 76 -9.48 8.86 6.94
N ILE A 77 -8.40 9.55 7.32
CA ILE A 77 -7.12 9.55 6.60
C ILE A 77 -6.50 8.15 6.60
N ARG A 78 -6.52 7.45 7.74
CA ARG A 78 -6.03 6.07 7.83
C ARG A 78 -6.80 5.16 6.87
N LEU A 79 -8.13 5.24 6.87
CA LEU A 79 -8.97 4.44 5.98
C LEU A 79 -8.66 4.73 4.50
N ALA A 80 -8.61 5.99 4.12
CA ALA A 80 -8.25 6.40 2.76
C ALA A 80 -6.87 5.86 2.36
N SER A 81 -5.90 5.91 3.28
CA SER A 81 -4.54 5.41 3.05
C SER A 81 -4.49 3.89 2.89
N VAL A 82 -5.29 3.14 3.65
CA VAL A 82 -5.43 1.69 3.50
C VAL A 82 -6.04 1.34 2.13
N ILE A 83 -7.12 2.03 1.73
CA ILE A 83 -7.77 1.82 0.44
C ILE A 83 -6.80 2.13 -0.71
N MET A 84 -6.10 3.26 -0.64
CA MET A 84 -5.10 3.63 -1.65
C MET A 84 -3.96 2.62 -1.71
N SER A 85 -3.45 2.17 -0.56
CA SER A 85 -2.40 1.15 -0.51
C SER A 85 -2.85 -0.15 -1.17
N LEU A 86 -4.07 -0.62 -0.92
CA LEU A 86 -4.64 -1.81 -1.58
C LEU A 86 -4.81 -1.62 -3.09
N ALA A 87 -5.27 -0.44 -3.52
CA ALA A 87 -5.40 -0.11 -4.93
C ALA A 87 -4.03 -0.13 -5.64
N PHE A 88 -3.00 0.48 -5.05
CA PHE A 88 -1.65 0.47 -5.62
C PHE A 88 -0.98 -0.90 -5.59
N ILE A 89 -1.25 -1.74 -4.58
CA ILE A 89 -0.86 -3.16 -4.60
C ILE A 89 -1.49 -3.87 -5.80
N GLY A 90 -2.78 -3.64 -6.06
CA GLY A 90 -3.48 -4.23 -7.21
C GLY A 90 -2.92 -3.76 -8.55
N VAL A 91 -2.70 -2.45 -8.71
CA VAL A 91 -2.09 -1.88 -9.92
C VAL A 91 -0.68 -2.44 -10.13
N TRP A 92 0.15 -2.48 -9.08
CA TRP A 92 1.48 -3.07 -9.13
C TRP A 92 1.44 -4.55 -9.54
N GLY A 93 0.50 -5.33 -8.98
CA GLY A 93 0.32 -6.73 -9.35
C GLY A 93 -0.05 -6.90 -10.82
N VAL A 94 -1.01 -6.11 -11.33
CA VAL A 94 -1.45 -6.16 -12.73
C VAL A 94 -0.33 -5.75 -13.69
N THR A 95 0.40 -4.67 -13.39
CA THR A 95 1.51 -4.22 -14.23
C THR A 95 2.65 -5.23 -14.23
N THR A 96 2.96 -5.83 -13.09
CA THR A 96 3.96 -6.89 -12.96
C THR A 96 3.57 -8.14 -13.76
N VAL A 97 2.31 -8.58 -13.66
CA VAL A 97 1.80 -9.76 -14.41
C VAL A 97 1.80 -9.51 -15.91
N ASN A 98 1.31 -8.33 -16.35
CA ASN A 98 1.33 -7.97 -17.77
C ASN A 98 2.76 -7.99 -18.30
N ARG A 99 3.72 -7.47 -17.54
CA ARG A 99 5.12 -7.50 -17.94
C ARG A 99 5.68 -8.91 -18.05
N ILE A 100 5.50 -9.75 -17.04
CA ILE A 100 5.96 -11.15 -17.08
C ILE A 100 5.34 -11.88 -18.29
N THR A 101 4.08 -11.61 -18.60
CA THR A 101 3.38 -12.21 -19.74
C THR A 101 3.86 -11.67 -21.08
N LEU A 102 4.19 -10.38 -21.18
CA LEU A 102 4.75 -9.73 -22.38
C LEU A 102 6.21 -10.15 -22.64
N GLU A 103 7.03 -10.26 -21.60
CA GLU A 103 8.39 -10.82 -21.71
C GLU A 103 8.37 -12.32 -22.06
N ALA A 104 7.29 -13.03 -21.70
CA ALA A 104 7.09 -14.44 -22.06
C ALA A 104 6.56 -14.65 -23.50
N LEU A 105 6.12 -13.61 -24.20
CA LEU A 105 5.83 -13.69 -25.64
C LEU A 105 7.18 -13.73 -26.38
N PRO A 106 7.54 -14.87 -27.00
CA PRO A 106 8.82 -14.99 -27.66
C PRO A 106 8.88 -13.97 -28.80
N SER A 107 10.06 -13.41 -28.98
CA SER A 107 10.54 -12.51 -30.04
C SER A 107 10.24 -12.94 -31.49
N ALA A 108 9.39 -13.95 -31.71
CA ALA A 108 8.98 -14.46 -33.00
C ALA A 108 8.06 -13.52 -33.81
N TYR A 109 7.43 -12.51 -33.18
CA TYR A 109 6.50 -11.60 -33.86
C TYR A 109 7.04 -10.17 -34.10
N LEU A 110 8.21 -9.82 -33.55
CA LEU A 110 8.78 -8.46 -33.71
C LEU A 110 9.72 -8.32 -34.90
N HIS A 111 10.04 -9.40 -35.62
CA HIS A 111 10.89 -9.36 -36.82
C HIS A 111 10.15 -9.48 -38.16
N SER A 112 8.80 -9.45 -38.17
CA SER A 112 8.02 -9.61 -39.40
C SER A 112 7.16 -8.41 -39.78
N GLN A 113 7.46 -7.20 -39.29
CA GLN A 113 6.88 -5.96 -39.82
C GLN A 113 7.97 -5.01 -40.32
#